data_AF-A0A2L2X5B7-F1
#
_entry.id   AF-A0A2L2X5B7-F1
#
_cell.length_a   1.000
_cell.length_b   1.000
_cell.length_c   1.000
_cell.angle_alpha   90.00
_cell.angle_beta   90.00
_cell.angle_gamma   90.00
#
_symmetry.space_group_name_H-M   'P 1'
#
loop_
_entity.id
_entity.type
_entity.pdbx_description
1 polymer ?
#
loop_
_entity_poly.entity_id
_entity_poly.type
_entity_poly.pdbx_seq_one_letter_code
_entity_poly.pdbx_strand_id
1 'polypeptide(L)'
;MSNLQDELISKLISLASVNTSANTKSGETLNMIVDGLFMTLEPADDTAIQAQIDKISAALKDVDVKVFQGDSEDIKSLKSLLFFGLKGIAIYARKSRLMGQKDEEVDDFFYESLSAIARDLNAEELFPIVLHSGAVALKSMELLCKARPDSLSGFDASRVGEAIRKGNIRHIFAIMGRDSSQEGVSYYRELAKEAPKDTVILTFACNEHRFDDLNLGEIDGIARLSNLEQCGCAYDALQVAVGLSKALECTLEELPMSFFLSLYEQKAVCTLLALLYLGISSIHLGPALPDFISRNVFEMLVEKFDIMPTTAPGEDLWSILG
;
A
#
# COMPACT_ATOMS: atom_id res chain seq x y z
N MET A 1 17.10 -9.85 -11.33
CA MET A 1 16.85 -10.15 -9.90
C MET A 1 17.66 -11.39 -9.57
N SER A 2 18.49 -11.35 -8.53
CA SER A 2 19.46 -12.42 -8.26
C SER A 2 18.74 -13.68 -7.80
N ASN A 3 19.19 -14.86 -8.27
CA ASN A 3 18.64 -16.17 -7.90
C ASN A 3 18.46 -16.35 -6.37
N LEU A 4 19.23 -15.61 -5.55
CA LEU A 4 19.19 -15.65 -4.10
C LEU A 4 17.90 -15.05 -3.51
N GLN A 5 17.34 -13.98 -4.09
CA GLN A 5 16.07 -13.44 -3.60
C GLN A 5 14.93 -14.42 -3.82
N ASP A 6 14.88 -15.05 -4.99
CA ASP A 6 13.88 -16.08 -5.29
C ASP A 6 14.04 -17.30 -4.38
N GLU A 7 15.29 -17.71 -4.11
CA GLU A 7 15.58 -18.77 -3.15
C GLU A 7 15.13 -18.41 -1.73
N LEU A 8 15.46 -17.20 -1.25
CA LEU A 8 14.99 -16.71 0.05
C LEU A 8 13.46 -16.73 0.14
N ILE A 9 12.77 -16.27 -0.90
CA ILE A 9 11.30 -16.28 -0.96
C ILE A 9 10.75 -17.71 -0.87
N SER A 10 11.34 -18.65 -1.63
CA SER A 10 10.97 -20.06 -1.56
C SER A 10 11.13 -20.61 -0.14
N LYS A 11 12.26 -20.34 0.52
CA LYS A 11 12.53 -20.79 1.89
C LYS A 11 11.57 -20.17 2.90
N LEU A 12 11.21 -18.90 2.74
CA LEU A 12 10.22 -18.22 3.58
C LEU A 12 8.84 -18.88 3.48
N ILE A 13 8.41 -19.21 2.26
CA ILE A 13 7.14 -19.89 1.99
C ILE A 13 7.14 -21.30 2.60
N SER A 14 8.24 -22.06 2.44
CA SER A 14 8.42 -23.35 3.11
C SER A 14 8.33 -23.22 4.63
N LEU A 15 9.03 -22.24 5.22
CA LEU A 15 9.06 -22.02 6.66
C LEU A 15 7.66 -21.73 7.20
N ALA A 16 6.92 -20.84 6.54
CA ALA A 16 5.55 -20.54 6.93
C ALA A 16 4.65 -21.78 6.85
N SER A 17 4.72 -22.53 5.74
CA SER A 17 3.87 -23.69 5.49
C SER A 17 4.11 -24.84 6.47
N VAL A 18 5.38 -25.14 6.78
CA VAL A 18 5.75 -26.17 7.76
C VAL A 18 5.29 -25.76 9.17
N ASN A 19 5.48 -24.51 9.57
CA ASN A 19 5.09 -24.06 10.90
C ASN A 19 3.56 -23.98 11.07
N THR A 20 2.83 -23.61 10.02
CA THR A 20 1.36 -23.63 10.02
C THR A 20 0.84 -25.06 10.15
N SER A 21 1.34 -26.00 9.35
CA SER A 21 0.88 -27.40 9.37
C SER A 21 1.24 -28.14 10.66
N ALA A 22 2.43 -27.87 11.23
CA ALA A 22 2.88 -28.48 12.47
C ALA A 22 2.35 -27.77 13.74
N ASN A 23 1.68 -26.63 13.59
CA ASN A 23 1.27 -25.74 14.69
C ASN A 23 2.46 -25.34 15.61
N THR A 24 3.60 -25.02 14.99
CA THR A 24 4.87 -24.68 15.70
C THR A 24 5.28 -23.22 15.52
N LYS A 25 4.32 -22.33 15.22
CA LYS A 25 4.56 -20.89 15.08
C LYS A 25 5.26 -20.34 16.33
N SER A 26 6.28 -19.51 16.12
CA SER A 26 7.06 -18.90 17.19
C SER A 26 7.50 -17.48 16.85
N GLY A 27 7.88 -16.70 17.85
CA GLY A 27 8.42 -15.35 17.65
C GLY A 27 9.76 -15.36 16.88
N GLU A 28 10.56 -16.42 17.03
CA GLU A 28 11.83 -16.55 16.30
C GLU A 28 11.60 -16.78 14.80
N THR A 29 10.77 -17.76 14.46
CA THR A 29 10.43 -18.06 13.05
C THR A 29 9.69 -16.90 12.41
N LEU A 30 8.86 -16.17 13.16
CA LEU A 30 8.18 -14.98 12.67
C LEU A 30 9.15 -13.84 12.36
N ASN A 31 10.15 -13.60 13.22
CA ASN A 31 11.18 -12.60 12.93
C ASN A 31 11.97 -12.98 11.68
N MET A 32 12.31 -14.27 11.49
CA MET A 32 12.94 -14.73 10.25
C MET A 32 12.09 -14.43 9.02
N ILE A 33 10.75 -14.60 9.13
CA ILE A 33 9.81 -14.31 8.04
C ILE A 33 9.77 -12.81 7.72
N VAL A 34 9.52 -11.98 8.73
CA VAL A 34 9.38 -10.54 8.58
C VAL A 34 10.68 -9.91 8.06
N ASP A 35 11.82 -10.28 8.63
CA ASP A 35 13.12 -9.76 8.20
C ASP A 35 13.48 -10.25 6.79
N GLY A 36 13.24 -11.52 6.48
CA GLY A 36 13.48 -12.07 5.15
C GLY A 36 12.65 -11.38 4.08
N LEU A 37 11.34 -11.16 4.31
CA LEU A 37 10.49 -10.41 3.38
C LEU A 37 11.02 -8.99 3.16
N PHE A 38 11.43 -8.30 4.24
CA PHE A 38 12.01 -6.96 4.15
C PHE A 38 13.32 -6.92 3.35
N MET A 39 14.17 -7.94 3.48
CA MET A 39 15.43 -8.03 2.71
C MET A 39 15.21 -8.19 1.20
N THR A 40 14.01 -8.61 0.79
CA THR A 40 13.63 -8.68 -0.63
C THR A 40 13.07 -7.36 -1.18
N LEU A 41 13.03 -6.31 -0.36
CA LEU A 41 12.51 -4.98 -0.70
C LEU A 41 13.61 -3.93 -0.73
N GLU A 42 14.42 -3.89 0.33
CA GLU A 42 15.55 -2.97 0.42
C GLU A 42 16.80 -3.59 -0.21
N PRO A 43 17.76 -2.78 -0.69
CA PRO A 43 19.04 -3.27 -1.16
C PRO A 43 19.77 -4.01 -0.03
N ALA A 44 19.72 -5.34 -0.05
CA ALA A 44 20.55 -6.21 0.76
C ALA A 44 21.67 -6.78 -0.12
N ASP A 45 22.89 -6.84 0.41
CA ASP A 45 23.96 -7.55 -0.29
C ASP A 45 23.71 -9.06 -0.31
N ASP A 46 24.29 -9.74 -1.30
CA ASP A 46 24.12 -11.18 -1.49
C ASP A 46 24.60 -11.99 -0.27
N THR A 47 25.54 -11.46 0.53
CA THR A 47 26.07 -12.14 1.71
C THR A 47 25.03 -12.17 2.83
N ALA A 48 24.34 -11.05 3.06
CA ALA A 48 23.25 -10.97 4.01
C ALA A 48 22.09 -11.88 3.60
N ILE A 49 21.71 -11.88 2.32
CA ILE A 49 20.66 -12.77 1.80
C ILE A 49 21.03 -14.24 2.02
N GLN A 50 22.26 -14.63 1.69
CA GLN A 50 22.74 -16.00 1.91
C GLN A 50 22.72 -16.39 3.39
N ALA A 51 23.20 -15.52 4.29
CA ALA A 51 23.16 -15.79 5.72
C ALA A 51 21.74 -15.99 6.25
N GLN A 52 20.77 -15.24 5.71
CA GLN A 52 19.36 -15.40 6.05
C GLN A 52 18.79 -16.73 5.51
N ILE A 53 19.15 -17.12 4.28
CA ILE A 53 18.80 -18.42 3.69
C ILE A 53 19.34 -19.56 4.57
N ASP A 54 20.59 -19.50 4.99
CA ASP A 54 21.24 -20.52 5.81
C ASP A 54 20.54 -20.64 7.18
N LYS A 55 20.21 -19.50 7.80
CA LYS A 55 19.48 -19.44 9.06
C LYS A 55 18.09 -20.08 8.95
N ILE A 56 17.33 -19.74 7.90
CA ILE A 56 16.01 -20.33 7.66
C ILE A 56 16.13 -21.83 7.34
N SER A 57 17.13 -22.21 6.56
CA SER A 57 17.38 -23.61 6.18
C SER A 57 17.73 -24.47 7.39
N ALA A 58 18.48 -23.95 8.36
CA ALA A 58 18.76 -24.65 9.62
C ALA A 58 17.50 -24.88 10.48
N ALA A 59 16.49 -24.01 10.36
CA ALA A 59 15.20 -24.17 11.02
C ALA A 59 14.24 -25.10 10.25
N LEU A 60 14.49 -25.34 8.96
CA LEU A 60 13.70 -26.21 8.08
C LEU A 60 14.20 -27.65 8.11
N LYS A 61 13.30 -28.62 8.22
CA LYS A 61 13.60 -30.06 8.09
C LYS A 61 13.52 -30.53 6.64
N ASP A 62 14.36 -29.99 5.75
CA ASP A 62 14.46 -30.34 4.32
C ASP A 62 13.12 -30.46 3.58
N VAL A 63 12.38 -29.34 3.50
CA VAL A 63 11.17 -29.25 2.67
C VAL A 63 11.37 -28.14 1.63
N ASP A 64 11.26 -28.52 0.35
CA ASP A 64 11.28 -27.59 -0.77
C ASP A 64 9.86 -27.43 -1.32
N VAL A 65 9.26 -26.26 -1.12
CA VAL A 65 7.92 -25.93 -1.60
C VAL A 65 8.06 -25.18 -2.91
N LYS A 66 7.55 -25.77 -3.99
CA LYS A 66 7.60 -25.11 -5.30
C LYS A 66 6.46 -24.10 -5.42
N VAL A 67 6.81 -22.85 -5.67
CA VAL A 67 5.86 -21.74 -5.81
C VAL A 67 5.42 -21.60 -7.27
N PHE A 68 4.15 -21.23 -7.50
CA PHE A 68 3.57 -20.91 -8.81
C PHE A 68 3.53 -22.04 -9.87
N GLN A 69 3.59 -23.31 -9.44
CA GLN A 69 3.55 -24.42 -10.39
C GLN A 69 2.12 -24.78 -10.78
N GLY A 70 1.82 -24.73 -12.08
CA GLY A 70 0.49 -25.08 -12.61
C GLY A 70 -0.56 -23.97 -12.49
N ASP A 71 -0.25 -22.87 -11.79
CA ASP A 71 -1.16 -21.72 -11.63
C ASP A 71 -1.45 -21.03 -12.98
N SER A 72 -2.72 -20.69 -13.20
CA SER A 72 -3.15 -19.82 -14.30
C SER A 72 -2.60 -18.40 -14.13
N GLU A 73 -2.66 -17.59 -15.18
CA GLU A 73 -2.24 -16.18 -15.13
C GLU A 73 -2.97 -15.40 -14.02
N ASP A 74 -4.28 -15.60 -13.87
CA ASP A 74 -5.10 -14.91 -12.87
C ASP A 74 -4.77 -15.35 -11.43
N ILE A 75 -4.50 -16.65 -11.23
CA ILE A 75 -4.08 -17.15 -9.91
C ILE A 75 -2.69 -16.62 -9.56
N LYS A 76 -1.75 -16.61 -10.51
CA LYS A 76 -0.44 -15.98 -10.32
C LYS A 76 -0.59 -14.51 -9.96
N SER A 77 -1.48 -13.80 -10.67
CA SER A 77 -1.73 -12.39 -10.42
C SER A 77 -2.27 -12.12 -9.02
N LEU A 78 -3.27 -12.88 -8.56
CA LEU A 78 -3.81 -12.76 -7.20
C LEU A 78 -2.78 -13.14 -6.13
N LYS A 79 -2.01 -14.21 -6.32
CA LYS A 79 -0.93 -14.60 -5.40
C LYS A 79 0.16 -13.54 -5.35
N SER A 80 0.52 -12.94 -6.49
CA SER A 80 1.45 -11.81 -6.56
C SER A 80 0.91 -10.58 -5.84
N LEU A 81 -0.38 -10.26 -6.01
CA LEU A 81 -1.02 -9.15 -5.31
C LEU A 81 -0.96 -9.35 -3.79
N LEU A 82 -1.31 -10.54 -3.30
CA LEU A 82 -1.16 -10.92 -1.88
C LEU A 82 0.30 -10.83 -1.42
N PHE A 83 1.23 -11.36 -2.21
CA PHE A 83 2.65 -11.41 -1.84
C PHE A 83 3.29 -10.02 -1.78
N PHE A 84 3.04 -9.16 -2.76
CA PHE A 84 3.54 -7.79 -2.76
C PHE A 84 2.86 -6.94 -1.69
N GLY A 85 1.56 -7.14 -1.43
CA GLY A 85 0.88 -6.55 -0.28
C GLY A 85 1.54 -6.96 1.04
N LEU A 86 1.81 -8.24 1.22
CA LEU A 86 2.48 -8.79 2.40
C LEU A 86 3.89 -8.21 2.60
N LYS A 87 4.65 -8.03 1.52
CA LYS A 87 5.95 -7.35 1.60
C LYS A 87 5.81 -5.92 2.12
N GLY A 88 4.81 -5.17 1.64
CA GLY A 88 4.50 -3.84 2.16
C GLY A 88 4.14 -3.88 3.66
N ILE A 89 3.33 -4.85 4.08
CA ILE A 89 2.99 -5.11 5.49
C ILE A 89 4.25 -5.39 6.33
N ALA A 90 5.19 -6.19 5.81
CA ALA A 90 6.46 -6.51 6.47
C ALA A 90 7.27 -5.26 6.84
N ILE A 91 7.23 -4.21 6.01
CA ILE A 91 7.91 -2.94 6.31
C ILE A 91 7.33 -2.30 7.57
N TYR A 92 6.00 -2.17 7.65
CA TYR A 92 5.33 -1.55 8.79
C TYR A 92 5.43 -2.42 10.05
N ALA A 93 5.24 -3.74 9.92
CA ALA A 93 5.38 -4.69 11.02
C ALA A 93 6.80 -4.71 11.59
N ARG A 94 7.84 -4.70 10.75
CA ARG A 94 9.23 -4.65 11.21
C ARG A 94 9.52 -3.36 11.97
N LYS A 95 9.13 -2.20 11.40
CA LYS A 95 9.37 -0.89 12.02
C LYS A 95 8.66 -0.75 13.37
N SER A 96 7.39 -1.15 13.45
CA SER A 96 6.62 -1.12 14.70
C SER A 96 7.21 -2.04 15.77
N ARG A 97 7.68 -3.23 15.40
CA ARG A 97 8.40 -4.16 16.31
C ARG A 97 9.66 -3.57 16.90
N LEU A 98 10.47 -2.85 16.11
CA LEU A 98 11.67 -2.16 16.60
C LEU A 98 11.33 -1.09 17.64
N MET A 99 10.09 -0.59 17.62
CA MET A 99 9.55 0.38 18.58
C MET A 99 8.72 -0.29 19.69
N GLY A 100 8.75 -1.62 19.79
CA GLY A 100 8.08 -2.39 20.84
C GLY A 100 6.59 -2.67 20.61
N GLN A 101 6.02 -2.27 19.46
CA GLN A 101 4.62 -2.52 19.10
C GLN A 101 4.50 -3.82 18.30
N LYS A 102 3.49 -4.65 18.63
CA LYS A 102 3.19 -5.93 17.97
C LYS A 102 1.69 -6.20 18.03
N ASP A 103 1.19 -7.02 17.12
CA ASP A 103 -0.21 -7.46 17.12
C ASP A 103 -0.29 -8.92 16.64
N GLU A 104 -1.03 -9.75 17.36
CA GLU A 104 -1.12 -11.19 17.09
C GLU A 104 -1.76 -11.49 15.72
N GLU A 105 -2.74 -10.68 15.29
CA GLU A 105 -3.40 -10.87 13.99
C GLU A 105 -2.43 -10.58 12.83
N VAL A 106 -1.64 -9.51 12.96
CA VAL A 106 -0.58 -9.19 12.00
C VAL A 106 0.47 -10.31 11.95
N ASP A 107 0.85 -10.82 13.13
CA ASP A 107 1.85 -11.87 13.29
C ASP A 107 1.39 -13.20 12.65
N ASP A 108 0.13 -13.58 12.87
CA ASP A 108 -0.46 -14.79 12.30
C ASP A 108 -0.66 -14.69 10.79
N PHE A 109 -1.01 -13.50 10.30
CA PHE A 109 -1.28 -13.31 8.88
C PHE A 109 -0.05 -13.59 8.00
N PHE A 110 1.18 -13.34 8.47
CA PHE A 110 2.39 -13.70 7.74
C PHE A 110 2.47 -15.20 7.41
N TYR A 111 2.04 -16.04 8.34
CA TYR A 111 2.00 -17.49 8.14
C TYR A 111 0.86 -17.89 7.21
N GLU A 112 -0.32 -17.30 7.41
CA GLU A 112 -1.50 -17.55 6.59
C GLU A 112 -1.23 -17.21 5.12
N SER A 113 -0.77 -16.00 4.84
CA SER A 113 -0.56 -15.50 3.48
C SER A 113 0.50 -16.28 2.73
N LEU A 114 1.65 -16.59 3.37
CA LEU A 114 2.72 -17.36 2.73
C LEU A 114 2.28 -18.82 2.50
N SER A 115 1.52 -19.41 3.42
CA SER A 115 0.95 -20.73 3.23
C SER A 115 -0.13 -20.74 2.12
N ALA A 116 -0.93 -19.69 2.00
CA ALA A 116 -1.92 -19.55 0.92
C ALA A 116 -1.25 -19.48 -0.45
N ILE A 117 -0.11 -18.77 -0.56
CA ILE A 117 0.68 -18.69 -1.80
C ILE A 117 1.20 -20.09 -2.24
N ALA A 118 1.60 -20.93 -1.27
CA ALA A 118 2.07 -22.29 -1.53
C ALA A 118 0.97 -23.27 -1.97
N ARG A 119 -0.29 -22.99 -1.63
CA ARG A 119 -1.41 -23.90 -1.87
C ARG A 119 -1.98 -23.74 -3.28
N ASP A 120 -2.60 -24.81 -3.76
CA ASP A 120 -3.41 -24.80 -4.96
C ASP A 120 -4.82 -24.31 -4.59
N LEU A 121 -5.02 -22.99 -4.66
CA LEU A 121 -6.28 -22.31 -4.36
C LEU A 121 -6.85 -21.73 -5.64
N ASN A 122 -8.17 -21.82 -5.78
CA ASN A 122 -8.85 -21.12 -6.86
C ASN A 122 -9.09 -19.63 -6.52
N ALA A 123 -9.60 -18.85 -7.47
CA ALA A 123 -9.80 -17.41 -7.30
C ALA A 123 -10.81 -17.07 -6.19
N GLU A 124 -11.86 -17.87 -6.01
CA GLU A 124 -12.89 -17.65 -4.98
C GLU A 124 -12.34 -17.89 -3.56
N GLU A 125 -11.38 -18.81 -3.42
CA GLU A 125 -10.71 -19.09 -2.15
C GLU A 125 -9.59 -18.08 -1.85
N LEU A 126 -8.86 -17.64 -2.88
CA LEU A 126 -7.70 -16.78 -2.74
C LEU A 126 -8.07 -15.29 -2.58
N PHE A 127 -9.09 -14.83 -3.30
CA PHE A 127 -9.49 -13.42 -3.30
C PHE A 127 -9.89 -12.89 -1.92
N PRO A 128 -10.63 -13.63 -1.06
CA PRO A 128 -10.89 -13.22 0.32
C PRO A 128 -9.61 -13.00 1.14
N ILE A 129 -8.58 -13.82 0.95
CA ILE A 129 -7.29 -13.69 1.65
C ILE A 129 -6.54 -12.44 1.15
N VAL A 130 -6.57 -12.19 -0.16
CA VAL A 130 -6.06 -10.96 -0.76
C VAL A 130 -6.75 -9.74 -0.13
N LEU A 131 -8.07 -9.75 -0.01
CA LEU A 131 -8.81 -8.62 0.57
C LEU A 131 -8.56 -8.48 2.09
N HIS A 132 -8.45 -9.58 2.82
CA HIS A 132 -8.06 -9.59 4.24
C HIS A 132 -6.70 -8.93 4.45
N SER A 133 -5.75 -9.09 3.51
CA SER A 133 -4.45 -8.41 3.62
C SER A 133 -4.57 -6.89 3.75
N GLY A 134 -5.65 -6.29 3.23
CA GLY A 134 -5.97 -4.87 3.41
C GLY A 134 -6.27 -4.49 4.87
N ALA A 135 -7.01 -5.32 5.59
CA ALA A 135 -7.27 -5.12 7.02
C ALA A 135 -5.96 -5.15 7.83
N VAL A 136 -5.11 -6.14 7.52
CA VAL A 136 -3.82 -6.35 8.20
C VAL A 136 -2.83 -5.24 7.84
N ALA A 137 -2.90 -4.73 6.61
CA ALA A 137 -2.16 -3.54 6.18
C ALA A 137 -2.50 -2.32 7.01
N LEU A 138 -3.79 -2.00 7.18
CA LEU A 138 -4.24 -0.89 8.02
C LEU A 138 -3.76 -1.06 9.47
N LYS A 139 -3.94 -2.25 10.03
CA LYS A 139 -3.51 -2.55 11.39
C LYS A 139 -2.01 -2.38 11.58
N SER A 140 -1.22 -2.81 10.60
CA SER A 140 0.23 -2.67 10.63
C SER A 140 0.69 -1.21 10.53
N MET A 141 0.02 -0.41 9.70
CA MET A 141 0.27 1.04 9.63
C MET A 141 -0.13 1.74 10.94
N GLU A 142 -1.27 1.36 11.52
CA GLU A 142 -1.74 1.87 12.82
C GLU A 142 -0.73 1.59 13.94
N LEU A 143 -0.16 0.37 14.01
CA LEU A 143 0.87 0.03 15.00
C LEU A 143 2.09 0.95 14.90
N LEU A 144 2.56 1.22 13.67
CA LEU A 144 3.68 2.14 13.47
C LEU A 144 3.31 3.56 13.87
N CYS A 145 2.06 3.96 13.64
CA CYS A 145 1.57 5.28 14.00
C CYS A 145 1.44 5.46 15.52
N LYS A 146 0.91 4.46 16.24
CA LYS A 146 0.88 4.45 17.72
C LYS A 146 2.26 4.55 18.36
N ALA A 147 3.29 4.05 17.68
CA ALA A 147 4.67 4.18 18.14
C ALA A 147 5.25 5.60 17.97
N ARG A 148 4.54 6.52 17.30
CA ARG A 148 4.98 7.88 16.96
C ARG A 148 4.00 8.92 17.52
N PRO A 149 4.35 9.69 18.56
CA PRO A 149 3.42 10.59 19.23
C PRO A 149 2.96 11.81 18.41
N ASP A 150 3.63 12.12 17.30
CA ASP A 150 3.38 13.35 16.51
C ASP A 150 2.56 13.11 15.22
N SER A 151 1.94 11.93 15.05
CA SER A 151 1.23 11.56 13.82
C SER A 151 0.20 12.64 13.39
N LEU A 152 0.34 13.18 12.18
CA LEU A 152 -0.50 14.20 11.52
C LEU A 152 -0.33 15.65 12.01
N SER A 153 0.78 15.97 12.69
CA SER A 153 1.11 17.36 13.01
C SER A 153 1.16 18.22 11.73
N GLY A 154 0.12 19.02 11.47
CA GLY A 154 0.12 19.99 10.36
C GLY A 154 -1.13 20.05 9.49
N PHE A 155 -2.04 19.07 9.56
CA PHE A 155 -3.32 19.15 8.84
C PHE A 155 -4.48 19.54 9.77
N ASP A 156 -5.08 20.71 9.53
CA ASP A 156 -6.25 21.18 10.26
C ASP A 156 -7.53 20.88 9.48
N ALA A 157 -8.12 19.71 9.75
CA ALA A 157 -9.35 19.27 9.10
C ALA A 157 -10.53 20.23 9.35
N SER A 158 -10.59 20.91 10.50
CA SER A 158 -11.68 21.85 10.80
C SER A 158 -11.60 23.07 9.91
N ARG A 159 -10.40 23.65 9.79
CA ARG A 159 -10.15 24.81 8.93
C ARG A 159 -10.36 24.49 7.45
N VAL A 160 -9.88 23.32 6.99
CA VAL A 160 -10.10 22.87 5.61
C VAL A 160 -11.59 22.62 5.34
N GLY A 161 -12.28 21.95 6.27
CA GLY A 161 -13.73 21.72 6.16
C GLY A 161 -14.54 23.03 6.10
N GLU A 162 -14.15 24.05 6.87
CA GLU A 162 -14.78 25.39 6.78
C GLU A 162 -14.55 26.05 5.41
N ALA A 163 -13.34 25.97 4.86
CA ALA A 163 -13.03 26.51 3.53
C ALA A 163 -13.80 25.78 2.41
N ILE A 164 -14.04 24.47 2.56
CA ILE A 164 -14.91 23.69 1.67
C ILE A 164 -16.36 24.18 1.78
N ARG A 165 -16.91 24.31 3.00
CA ARG A 165 -18.29 24.81 3.19
C ARG A 165 -18.53 26.20 2.61
N LYS A 166 -17.50 27.06 2.65
CA LYS A 166 -17.55 28.41 2.07
C LYS A 166 -17.46 28.41 0.54
N GLY A 167 -17.12 27.28 -0.08
CA GLY A 167 -16.89 27.15 -1.52
C GLY A 167 -15.52 27.64 -1.98
N ASN A 168 -14.59 27.89 -1.05
CA ASN A 168 -13.24 28.37 -1.36
C ASN A 168 -12.31 27.23 -1.79
N ILE A 169 -12.54 26.02 -1.25
CA ILE A 169 -11.94 24.77 -1.72
C ILE A 169 -13.05 23.93 -2.31
N ARG A 170 -12.99 23.66 -3.62
CA ARG A 170 -13.99 22.82 -4.29
C ARG A 170 -13.69 21.33 -4.16
N HIS A 171 -12.41 20.95 -4.10
CA HIS A 171 -11.99 19.54 -4.13
C HIS A 171 -10.58 19.32 -3.59
N ILE A 172 -10.33 18.11 -3.08
CA ILE A 172 -9.05 17.62 -2.59
C ILE A 172 -8.56 16.46 -3.45
N PHE A 173 -7.30 16.51 -3.89
CA PHE A 173 -6.63 15.42 -4.58
C PHE A 173 -5.58 14.78 -3.67
N ALA A 174 -5.84 13.54 -3.26
CA ALA A 174 -4.93 12.76 -2.42
C ALA A 174 -4.04 11.87 -3.28
N ILE A 175 -2.78 12.24 -3.45
CA ILE A 175 -1.81 11.54 -4.29
C ILE A 175 -0.92 10.64 -3.44
N MET A 176 -0.90 9.35 -3.76
CA MET A 176 -0.20 8.29 -3.03
C MET A 176 0.71 7.48 -3.96
N GLY A 177 1.79 6.94 -3.40
CA GLY A 177 2.73 6.10 -4.14
C GLY A 177 3.74 6.92 -4.94
N ARG A 178 4.45 6.28 -5.88
CA ARG A 178 5.57 6.89 -6.62
C ARG A 178 5.39 6.73 -8.12
N ASP A 179 5.60 7.80 -8.88
CA ASP A 179 5.65 7.71 -10.34
C ASP A 179 6.93 6.98 -10.83
N SER A 180 6.91 6.35 -11.99
CA SER A 180 8.12 5.76 -12.57
C SER A 180 9.12 6.87 -12.94
N SER A 181 10.38 6.74 -12.52
CA SER A 181 11.42 7.77 -12.68
C SER A 181 12.09 7.72 -14.06
N GLN A 182 11.34 7.92 -15.14
CA GLN A 182 11.97 8.30 -16.40
C GLN A 182 12.10 9.82 -16.44
N GLU A 183 13.26 10.33 -16.86
CA GLU A 183 13.51 11.77 -16.97
C GLU A 183 12.53 12.39 -17.98
N GLY A 184 11.47 13.02 -17.47
CA GLY A 184 10.43 13.66 -18.28
C GLY A 184 9.05 13.50 -17.65
N VAL A 185 8.30 14.61 -17.63
CA VAL A 185 6.86 14.76 -17.32
C VAL A 185 6.23 13.61 -16.49
N SER A 186 6.20 13.79 -15.17
CA SER A 186 5.47 12.91 -14.26
C SER A 186 3.96 13.20 -14.32
N TYR A 187 3.14 12.17 -14.54
CA TYR A 187 1.67 12.30 -14.62
C TYR A 187 1.12 13.09 -13.43
N TYR A 188 1.52 12.72 -12.21
CA TYR A 188 1.06 13.37 -10.98
C TYR A 188 1.56 14.81 -10.84
N ARG A 189 2.72 15.12 -11.43
CA ARG A 189 3.26 16.48 -11.45
C ARG A 189 2.46 17.39 -12.38
N GLU A 190 2.07 16.91 -13.55
CA GLU A 190 1.19 17.67 -14.44
C GLU A 190 -0.21 17.80 -13.87
N LEU A 191 -0.75 16.73 -13.27
CA LEU A 191 -2.01 16.80 -12.52
C LEU A 191 -1.96 17.90 -11.46
N ALA A 192 -0.84 17.99 -10.72
CA ALA A 192 -0.68 19.01 -9.70
C ALA A 192 -0.58 20.44 -10.24
N LYS A 193 0.04 20.64 -11.41
CA LYS A 193 0.17 21.95 -12.06
C LYS A 193 -1.14 22.39 -12.71
N GLU A 194 -1.87 21.46 -13.31
CA GLU A 194 -3.14 21.71 -14.01
C GLU A 194 -4.32 21.86 -13.04
N ALA A 195 -4.18 21.37 -11.80
CA ALA A 195 -5.20 21.47 -10.76
C ALA A 195 -5.68 22.93 -10.55
N PRO A 196 -7.00 23.21 -10.65
CA PRO A 196 -7.57 24.54 -10.50
C PRO A 196 -7.21 25.23 -9.18
N LYS A 197 -7.15 26.57 -9.17
CA LYS A 197 -6.65 27.35 -8.03
C LYS A 197 -7.46 27.22 -6.73
N ASP A 198 -8.65 26.66 -6.79
CA ASP A 198 -9.55 26.39 -5.67
C ASP A 198 -9.57 24.91 -5.29
N THR A 199 -8.51 24.16 -5.61
CA THR A 199 -8.29 22.78 -5.15
C THR A 199 -7.04 22.68 -4.27
N VAL A 200 -7.01 21.64 -3.44
CA VAL A 200 -5.86 21.30 -2.57
C VAL A 200 -5.33 19.92 -2.95
N ILE A 201 -4.01 19.78 -2.91
CA ILE A 201 -3.28 18.55 -3.17
C ILE A 201 -2.63 18.09 -1.88
N LEU A 202 -2.96 16.88 -1.47
CA LEU A 202 -2.37 16.21 -0.33
C LEU A 202 -1.54 15.04 -0.84
N THR A 203 -0.25 15.01 -0.51
CA THR A 203 0.63 13.93 -0.93
C THR A 203 0.97 13.04 0.25
N PHE A 204 0.91 11.73 0.04
CA PHE A 204 1.22 10.73 1.05
C PHE A 204 2.23 9.73 0.50
N ALA A 205 3.43 9.76 1.05
CA ALA A 205 4.58 8.92 0.74
C ALA A 205 5.07 8.81 -0.70
N CYS A 206 6.39 8.57 -0.79
CA CYS A 206 7.14 8.13 -1.96
C CYS A 206 7.23 9.11 -3.15
N ASN A 207 6.66 10.31 -2.97
CA ASN A 207 6.89 11.48 -3.81
C ASN A 207 7.73 12.56 -3.11
N GLU A 208 8.41 12.22 -2.01
CA GLU A 208 9.37 13.11 -1.33
C GLU A 208 10.31 13.69 -2.40
N HIS A 209 10.36 15.01 -2.51
CA HIS A 209 11.12 15.77 -3.52
C HIS A 209 10.51 15.95 -4.92
N ARG A 210 9.38 15.32 -5.25
CA ARG A 210 8.77 15.50 -6.59
C ARG A 210 8.00 16.79 -6.78
N PHE A 211 7.52 17.35 -5.68
CA PHE A 211 6.70 18.56 -5.68
C PHE A 211 7.37 19.71 -4.91
N ASP A 212 8.56 19.51 -4.33
CA ASP A 212 9.24 20.47 -3.47
C ASP A 212 9.50 21.81 -4.15
N ASP A 213 9.65 21.81 -5.48
CA ASP A 213 9.85 23.01 -6.29
C ASP A 213 8.54 23.65 -6.80
N LEU A 214 7.39 23.00 -6.60
CA LEU A 214 6.10 23.56 -6.99
C LEU A 214 5.58 24.51 -5.91
N ASN A 215 5.39 25.77 -6.30
CA ASN A 215 4.63 26.72 -5.50
C ASN A 215 3.22 26.87 -6.08
N LEU A 216 2.25 26.14 -5.51
CA LEU A 216 0.84 26.19 -5.90
C LEU A 216 0.05 27.30 -5.20
N GLY A 217 0.66 28.02 -4.25
CA GLY A 217 0.02 29.06 -3.45
C GLY A 217 -0.85 28.53 -2.32
N GLU A 218 -1.76 29.38 -1.82
CA GLU A 218 -2.61 29.12 -0.66
C GLU A 218 -4.06 29.54 -0.93
N ILE A 219 -5.01 28.94 -0.21
CA ILE A 219 -6.43 29.31 -0.16
C ILE A 219 -6.76 29.65 1.29
N ASP A 220 -7.12 30.89 1.59
CA ASP A 220 -7.37 31.37 2.97
C ASP A 220 -6.24 31.02 3.96
N GLY A 221 -4.99 31.05 3.49
CA GLY A 221 -3.79 30.68 4.25
C GLY A 221 -3.59 29.18 4.46
N ILE A 222 -4.33 28.32 3.73
CA ILE A 222 -4.15 26.87 3.67
C ILE A 222 -3.28 26.58 2.46
N ALA A 223 -2.14 25.91 2.64
CA ALA A 223 -1.28 25.52 1.53
C ALA A 223 -2.01 24.61 0.54
N ARG A 224 -1.98 24.96 -0.75
CA ARG A 224 -2.58 24.13 -1.81
C ARG A 224 -1.83 22.84 -2.08
N LEU A 225 -0.60 22.72 -1.59
CA LEU A 225 0.20 21.52 -1.65
C LEU A 225 0.73 21.23 -0.25
N SER A 226 0.37 20.08 0.30
CA SER A 226 0.83 19.65 1.62
C SER A 226 1.32 18.21 1.57
N ASN A 227 2.52 17.96 2.10
CA ASN A 227 3.03 16.61 2.31
C ASN A 227 2.69 16.17 3.74
N LEU A 228 1.92 15.09 3.86
CA LEU A 228 1.37 14.61 5.14
C LEU A 228 1.89 13.22 5.52
N GLU A 229 2.97 12.73 4.89
CA GLU A 229 3.54 11.41 5.23
C GLU A 229 4.17 11.41 6.63
N GLN A 230 3.72 10.50 7.50
CA GLN A 230 4.39 10.26 8.77
C GLN A 230 4.39 8.80 9.21
N CYS A 231 3.33 8.03 8.96
CA CYS A 231 3.19 6.65 9.47
C CYS A 231 2.96 5.61 8.39
N GLY A 232 2.39 6.00 7.25
CA GLY A 232 2.06 5.10 6.14
C GLY A 232 0.94 5.71 5.30
N CYS A 233 1.11 5.68 3.98
CA CYS A 233 0.34 6.49 3.04
C CYS A 233 -1.17 6.33 3.20
N ALA A 234 -1.65 5.08 3.26
CA ALA A 234 -3.08 4.78 3.35
C ALA A 234 -3.69 5.22 4.69
N TYR A 235 -2.99 4.97 5.80
CA TYR A 235 -3.50 5.29 7.13
C TYR A 235 -3.55 6.80 7.35
N ASP A 236 -2.50 7.52 6.98
CA ASP A 236 -2.46 8.99 7.09
C ASP A 236 -3.55 9.65 6.22
N ALA A 237 -3.72 9.16 4.98
CA ALA A 237 -4.80 9.63 4.09
C ALA A 237 -6.20 9.34 4.65
N LEU A 238 -6.39 8.17 5.26
CA LEU A 238 -7.65 7.81 5.89
C LEU A 238 -7.94 8.68 7.11
N GLN A 239 -6.96 8.97 7.96
CA GLN A 239 -7.15 9.86 9.10
C GLN A 239 -7.53 11.28 8.66
N VAL A 240 -6.94 11.77 7.57
CA VAL A 240 -7.34 13.03 6.94
C VAL A 240 -8.79 12.97 6.46
N ALA A 241 -9.16 11.93 5.72
CA ALA A 241 -10.53 11.76 5.21
C ALA A 241 -11.55 11.67 6.36
N VAL A 242 -11.27 10.90 7.41
CA VAL A 242 -12.11 10.79 8.62
C VAL A 242 -12.18 12.12 9.38
N GLY A 243 -11.08 12.87 9.44
CA GLY A 243 -11.07 14.21 10.02
C GLY A 243 -11.97 15.17 9.25
N LEU A 244 -11.86 15.16 7.92
CA LEU A 244 -12.68 16.00 7.03
C LEU A 244 -14.16 15.62 7.08
N SER A 245 -14.49 14.33 7.11
CA SER A 245 -15.88 13.87 7.15
C SER A 245 -16.58 14.30 8.43
N LYS A 246 -15.89 14.20 9.58
CA LYS A 246 -16.35 14.77 10.84
C LYS A 246 -16.47 16.29 10.77
N ALA A 247 -15.47 16.95 10.19
CA ALA A 247 -15.47 18.41 10.08
C ALA A 247 -16.61 18.90 9.19
N LEU A 248 -17.01 18.16 8.15
CA LEU A 248 -18.08 18.48 7.20
C LEU A 248 -19.45 17.92 7.59
N GLU A 249 -19.51 16.98 8.53
CA GLU A 249 -20.71 16.22 8.93
C GLU A 249 -21.30 15.37 7.78
N CYS A 250 -20.42 14.71 7.02
CA CYS A 250 -20.79 13.87 5.88
C CYS A 250 -20.17 12.46 5.97
N THR A 251 -20.55 11.56 5.07
CA THR A 251 -19.88 10.26 4.92
C THR A 251 -18.53 10.40 4.20
N LEU A 252 -17.71 9.33 4.19
CA LEU A 252 -16.45 9.33 3.42
C LEU A 252 -16.70 9.40 1.90
N GLU A 253 -17.79 8.82 1.42
CA GLU A 253 -18.19 8.81 0.00
C GLU A 253 -18.66 10.20 -0.47
N GLU A 254 -19.20 11.01 0.44
CA GLU A 254 -19.68 12.37 0.17
C GLU A 254 -18.55 13.42 0.18
N LEU A 255 -17.33 13.03 0.57
CA LEU A 255 -16.22 13.96 0.62
C LEU A 255 -15.85 14.44 -0.80
N PRO A 256 -15.57 15.74 -0.98
CA PRO A 256 -14.99 16.25 -2.22
C PRO A 256 -13.49 15.92 -2.26
N MET A 257 -13.17 14.62 -2.27
CA MET A 257 -11.82 14.08 -2.18
C MET A 257 -11.68 12.89 -3.13
N SER A 258 -10.67 12.92 -3.99
CA SER A 258 -10.33 11.81 -4.89
C SER A 258 -8.95 11.26 -4.56
N PHE A 259 -8.82 9.94 -4.65
CA PHE A 259 -7.59 9.22 -4.35
C PHE A 259 -6.87 8.88 -5.66
N PHE A 260 -5.58 9.17 -5.71
CA PHE A 260 -4.70 8.87 -6.84
C PHE A 260 -3.58 7.97 -6.32
N LEU A 261 -3.39 6.80 -6.90
CA LEU A 261 -2.43 5.80 -6.41
C LEU A 261 -1.60 5.22 -7.55
N SER A 262 -0.28 5.18 -7.33
CA SER A 262 0.65 4.48 -8.22
C SER A 262 1.24 3.24 -7.58
N LEU A 263 1.21 2.10 -8.28
CA LEU A 263 1.64 0.79 -7.78
C LEU A 263 3.11 0.44 -8.06
N TYR A 264 3.97 1.43 -8.26
CA TYR A 264 5.36 1.19 -8.63
C TYR A 264 6.16 0.39 -7.57
N GLU A 265 5.78 0.48 -6.31
CA GLU A 265 6.46 -0.18 -5.19
C GLU A 265 5.49 -0.95 -4.29
N GLN A 266 6.04 -1.86 -3.49
CA GLN A 266 5.24 -2.82 -2.72
C GLN A 266 4.45 -2.18 -1.57
N LYS A 267 4.89 -1.02 -1.03
CA LYS A 267 4.09 -0.25 -0.05
C LYS A 267 2.81 0.30 -0.69
N ALA A 268 2.85 0.65 -1.97
CA ALA A 268 1.68 1.12 -2.68
C ALA A 268 0.67 -0.01 -2.93
N VAL A 269 1.13 -1.23 -3.17
CA VAL A 269 0.26 -2.42 -3.23
C VAL A 269 -0.45 -2.65 -1.90
N CYS A 270 0.27 -2.56 -0.79
CA CYS A 270 -0.29 -2.62 0.57
C CYS A 270 -1.31 -1.48 0.81
N THR A 271 -1.05 -0.27 0.31
CA THR A 271 -1.98 0.86 0.35
C THR A 271 -3.25 0.61 -0.45
N LEU A 272 -3.14 0.08 -1.67
CA LEU A 272 -4.30 -0.29 -2.48
C LEU A 272 -5.20 -1.26 -1.72
N LEU A 273 -4.63 -2.37 -1.22
CA LEU A 273 -5.40 -3.40 -0.52
C LEU A 273 -6.13 -2.84 0.72
N ALA A 274 -5.48 -1.94 1.46
CA ALA A 274 -6.10 -1.23 2.58
C ALA A 274 -7.32 -0.39 2.14
N LEU A 275 -7.20 0.37 1.05
CA LEU A 275 -8.31 1.18 0.53
C LEU A 275 -9.45 0.30 0.01
N LEU A 276 -9.15 -0.79 -0.70
CA LEU A 276 -10.14 -1.76 -1.19
C LEU A 276 -10.89 -2.44 -0.03
N TYR A 277 -10.18 -2.82 1.03
CA TYR A 277 -10.79 -3.42 2.23
C TYR A 277 -11.77 -2.47 2.92
N LEU A 278 -11.48 -1.17 2.94
CA LEU A 278 -12.35 -0.15 3.51
C LEU A 278 -13.56 0.20 2.63
N GLY A 279 -13.60 -0.32 1.40
CA GLY A 279 -14.64 0.03 0.43
C GLY A 279 -14.53 1.48 -0.06
N ILE A 280 -13.35 2.10 0.00
CA ILE A 280 -13.14 3.44 -0.56
C ILE A 280 -13.29 3.35 -2.09
N SER A 281 -14.27 4.07 -2.62
CA SER A 281 -14.48 4.28 -4.06
C SER A 281 -13.64 5.43 -4.59
N SER A 282 -13.67 5.66 -5.92
CA SER A 282 -12.99 6.80 -6.57
C SER A 282 -11.46 6.77 -6.47
N ILE A 283 -10.89 5.56 -6.51
CA ILE A 283 -9.44 5.36 -6.57
C ILE A 283 -9.00 5.40 -8.03
N HIS A 284 -8.25 6.44 -8.38
CA HIS A 284 -7.56 6.57 -9.64
C HIS A 284 -6.23 5.81 -9.60
N LEU A 285 -6.10 4.73 -10.36
CA LEU A 285 -4.97 3.81 -10.31
C LEU A 285 -4.12 3.90 -11.58
N GLY A 286 -2.84 4.30 -11.45
CA GLY A 286 -1.93 4.45 -12.59
C GLY A 286 -0.68 5.28 -12.33
N PRO A 287 -0.03 5.88 -13.35
CA PRO A 287 -0.32 5.79 -14.79
C PRO A 287 0.06 4.45 -15.43
N ALA A 288 0.92 3.66 -14.78
CA ALA A 288 1.28 2.32 -15.21
C ALA A 288 0.82 1.28 -14.19
N LEU A 289 0.31 0.16 -14.69
CA LEU A 289 -0.01 -1.02 -13.88
C LEU A 289 1.21 -1.96 -13.83
N PRO A 290 1.46 -2.63 -12.70
CA PRO A 290 2.52 -3.63 -12.61
C PRO A 290 2.22 -4.84 -13.50
N ASP A 291 3.26 -5.40 -14.11
CA ASP A 291 3.17 -6.57 -15.00
C ASP A 291 2.57 -7.83 -14.34
N PHE A 292 2.58 -7.90 -13.01
CA PHE A 292 1.99 -9.03 -12.27
C PHE A 292 0.46 -8.95 -12.17
N ILE A 293 -0.17 -7.82 -12.51
CA ILE A 293 -1.63 -7.69 -12.50
C ILE A 293 -2.14 -8.12 -13.87
N SER A 294 -2.79 -9.29 -13.94
CA SER A 294 -3.40 -9.76 -15.18
C SER A 294 -4.57 -8.86 -15.56
N ARG A 295 -4.92 -8.85 -16.84
CA ARG A 295 -6.05 -8.07 -17.34
C ARG A 295 -7.36 -8.42 -16.64
N ASN A 296 -7.66 -9.71 -16.49
CA ASN A 296 -8.90 -10.15 -15.85
C ASN A 296 -8.97 -9.77 -14.37
N VAL A 297 -7.84 -9.85 -13.65
CA VAL A 297 -7.78 -9.41 -12.24
C VAL A 297 -7.98 -7.91 -12.16
N PHE A 298 -7.36 -7.13 -13.04
CA PHE A 298 -7.58 -5.68 -13.08
C PHE A 298 -9.04 -5.32 -13.38
N GLU A 299 -9.65 -5.91 -14.41
CA GLU A 299 -11.07 -5.70 -14.75
C GLU A 299 -11.99 -6.08 -13.59
N MET A 300 -11.71 -7.19 -12.89
CA MET A 300 -12.45 -7.59 -11.70
C MET A 300 -12.33 -6.56 -10.55
N LEU A 301 -11.15 -5.96 -10.35
CA LEU A 301 -10.97 -4.90 -9.35
C LEU A 301 -11.73 -3.62 -9.73
N VAL A 302 -11.72 -3.25 -11.02
CA VAL A 302 -12.51 -2.12 -11.56
C VAL A 302 -14.00 -2.34 -11.30
N GLU A 303 -14.52 -3.51 -11.68
CA GLU A 303 -15.95 -3.82 -11.53
C GLU A 303 -16.41 -3.88 -10.06
N LYS A 304 -15.58 -4.44 -9.16
CA LYS A 304 -15.95 -4.66 -7.76
C LYS A 304 -15.78 -3.43 -6.88
N PHE A 305 -14.80 -2.58 -7.17
CA PHE A 305 -14.39 -1.48 -6.28
C PHE A 305 -14.44 -0.11 -6.93
N ASP A 306 -14.98 -0.01 -8.16
CA ASP A 306 -15.08 1.26 -8.89
C ASP A 306 -13.71 1.95 -9.04
N ILE A 307 -12.69 1.15 -9.36
CA ILE A 307 -11.35 1.68 -9.66
C ILE A 307 -11.38 2.40 -11.01
N MET A 308 -10.79 3.59 -11.04
CA MET A 308 -10.69 4.42 -12.23
C MET A 308 -9.27 4.32 -12.78
N PRO A 309 -9.03 3.69 -13.94
CA PRO A 309 -7.72 3.77 -14.59
C PRO A 309 -7.43 5.23 -14.95
N THR A 310 -6.25 5.75 -14.60
CA THR A 310 -5.87 7.12 -14.98
C THR A 310 -5.76 7.28 -16.49
N THR A 311 -6.14 8.43 -17.03
CA THR A 311 -5.92 8.80 -18.44
C THR A 311 -4.85 9.89 -18.58
N ALA A 312 -5.18 11.04 -19.16
CA ALA A 312 -4.36 12.24 -19.16
C ALA A 312 -4.72 13.12 -17.95
N PRO A 313 -3.75 13.80 -17.31
CA PRO A 313 -3.99 14.62 -16.12
C PRO A 313 -5.18 15.58 -16.25
N GLY A 314 -5.26 16.34 -17.34
CA GLY A 314 -6.36 17.28 -17.58
C GLY A 314 -7.72 16.60 -17.81
N GLU A 315 -7.74 15.41 -18.40
CA GLU A 315 -8.97 14.63 -18.59
C GLU A 315 -9.49 14.08 -17.25
N ASP A 316 -8.59 13.56 -16.40
CA ASP A 316 -8.94 13.07 -15.07
C ASP A 316 -9.40 14.22 -14.15
N LEU A 317 -8.76 15.39 -14.23
CA LEU A 317 -9.23 16.58 -13.51
C LEU A 317 -10.62 17.01 -13.99
N TRP A 318 -10.87 16.97 -15.30
CA TRP A 318 -12.15 17.36 -15.88
C TRP A 318 -13.27 16.36 -15.50
N SER A 319 -12.99 15.06 -15.54
CA SER A 319 -13.97 14.02 -15.18
C SER A 319 -14.42 14.12 -13.72
N ILE A 320 -13.53 14.54 -12.83
CA ILE A 320 -13.81 14.73 -11.40
C ILE A 320 -14.55 16.05 -11.14
N LEU A 321 -14.17 17.15 -11.81
CA LEU A 321 -14.62 18.50 -11.45
C LEU A 321 -15.80 19.04 -12.27
N GLY A 322 -16.03 18.53 -13.49
CA GLY A 322 -17.09 18.99 -14.41
C GLY A 322 -16.77 20.26 -15.19
#